data_AF-A0A920JHT3-F1
#
_entry.id   AF-A0A920JHT3-F1
#
_cell.length_a   1.000
_cell.length_b   1.000
_cell.length_c   1.000
_cell.angle_alpha   90.00
_cell.angle_beta   90.00
_cell.angle_gamma   90.00
#
_symmetry.space_group_name_H-M   'P 1'
#
loop_
_entity.id
_entity.type
_entity.pdbx_description
1 polymer ?
#
loop_
_entity_poly.entity_id
_entity_poly.type
_entity_poly.pdbx_seq_one_letter_code
_entity_poly.pdbx_strand_id
1 'polypeptide(L)'
;MDHEEWLGDSIDKIATEKVGIAKMNRPLIFGDVVAVDEIEKGCFEKGAELRRKEHDFKGFIDQNHFFFIGVIQRINDIVIPKSWGDGEIDNQTTALAAMEANEEFFPSNNLLQEVLDEFSFPGEI
;
A
#
# COMPACT_ATOMS: atom_id res chain seq x y z
N MET A 1 -20.70 24.04 8.59
CA MET A 1 -20.20 23.78 7.23
C MET A 1 -18.83 24.44 7.20
N ASP A 2 -17.83 23.78 7.78
CA ASP A 2 -16.51 24.37 8.08
C ASP A 2 -15.35 23.34 7.93
N HIS A 3 -15.57 22.24 7.20
CA HIS A 3 -14.58 21.15 7.11
C HIS A 3 -14.09 20.84 5.69
N GLU A 4 -14.61 21.48 4.64
CA GLU A 4 -14.19 21.19 3.27
C GLU A 4 -13.01 22.04 2.79
N GLU A 5 -12.93 23.31 3.20
CA GLU A 5 -11.89 24.24 2.70
C GLU A 5 -10.48 23.89 3.22
N TRP A 6 -10.37 23.35 4.44
CA TRP A 6 -9.10 22.89 5.03
C TRP A 6 -8.63 21.51 4.54
N LEU A 7 -9.57 20.68 4.08
CA LEU A 7 -9.23 19.38 3.50
C LEU A 7 -8.59 19.56 2.13
N GLY A 8 -9.06 20.52 1.31
CA GLY A 8 -8.49 20.81 -0.01
C GLY A 8 -6.99 21.19 0.05
N ASP A 9 -6.63 22.16 0.88
CA ASP A 9 -5.23 22.58 1.08
C ASP A 9 -4.33 21.44 1.60
N SER A 10 -4.91 20.51 2.38
CA SER A 10 -4.17 19.40 2.98
C SER A 10 -4.02 18.24 1.99
N ILE A 11 -5.08 17.94 1.23
CA ILE A 11 -5.10 16.95 0.14
C ILE A 11 -4.11 17.35 -0.94
N ASP A 12 -4.12 18.62 -1.37
CA ASP A 12 -3.20 19.14 -2.39
C ASP A 12 -1.74 19.02 -1.96
N LYS A 13 -1.44 19.31 -0.68
CA LYS A 13 -0.09 19.15 -0.11
C LYS A 13 0.35 17.68 -0.08
N ILE A 14 -0.52 16.80 0.41
CA ILE A 14 -0.26 15.35 0.45
C ILE A 14 0.00 14.81 -0.96
N ALA A 15 -0.86 15.19 -1.91
CA ALA A 15 -0.73 14.77 -3.31
C ALA A 15 0.57 15.30 -3.92
N THR A 16 0.90 16.57 -3.71
CA THR A 16 2.14 17.18 -4.21
C THR A 16 3.38 16.47 -3.69
N GLU A 17 3.43 16.15 -2.39
CA GLU A 17 4.56 15.44 -1.78
C GLU A 17 4.69 14.01 -2.36
N LYS A 18 3.58 13.27 -2.42
CA LYS A 18 3.56 11.88 -2.91
C LYS A 18 3.84 11.79 -4.41
N VAL A 19 3.25 12.64 -5.23
CA VAL A 19 3.57 12.74 -6.67
C VAL A 19 5.00 13.22 -6.86
N GLY A 20 5.53 14.02 -5.94
CA GLY A 20 6.90 14.53 -5.94
C GLY A 20 7.97 13.45 -6.16
N ILE A 21 7.78 12.26 -5.57
CA ILE A 21 8.71 11.14 -5.71
C ILE A 21 8.50 10.28 -6.97
N ALA A 22 7.40 10.48 -7.71
CA ALA A 22 7.10 9.73 -8.92
C ALA A 22 8.14 10.00 -10.02
N LYS A 23 8.50 8.94 -10.76
CA LYS A 23 9.48 8.98 -11.85
C LYS A 23 8.88 8.39 -13.13
N MET A 24 9.26 8.95 -14.27
CA MET A 24 8.83 8.49 -15.58
C MET A 24 9.18 7.00 -15.78
N ASN A 25 8.23 6.23 -16.31
CA ASN A 25 8.33 4.79 -16.57
C ASN A 25 8.73 3.97 -15.34
N ARG A 26 8.39 4.45 -14.13
CA ARG A 26 8.59 3.71 -12.89
C ARG A 26 7.26 3.59 -12.15
N PRO A 27 7.04 2.46 -11.46
CA PRO A 27 5.84 2.28 -10.66
C PRO A 27 5.82 3.26 -9.48
N LEU A 28 4.65 3.83 -9.23
CA LEU A 28 4.30 4.48 -7.97
C LEU A 28 3.16 3.69 -7.35
N ILE A 29 3.40 3.14 -6.16
CA ILE A 29 2.41 2.36 -5.42
C ILE A 29 1.65 3.28 -4.50
N PHE A 30 0.34 3.35 -4.69
CA PHE A 30 -0.55 4.19 -3.91
C PHE A 30 -1.46 3.33 -3.03
N GLY A 31 -1.11 3.26 -1.74
CA GLY A 31 -1.76 2.45 -0.71
C GLY A 31 -2.95 3.11 0.00
N ASP A 32 -3.34 4.31 -0.41
CA ASP A 32 -4.34 5.15 0.26
C ASP A 32 -5.56 5.36 -0.66
N VAL A 33 -6.65 5.85 -0.09
CA VAL A 33 -7.92 6.16 -0.78
C VAL A 33 -8.22 7.66 -0.81
N VAL A 34 -7.43 8.48 -0.11
CA VAL A 34 -7.54 9.95 -0.13
C VAL A 34 -6.74 10.52 -1.30
N ALA A 35 -7.17 11.64 -1.90
CA ALA A 35 -6.41 12.35 -2.95
C ALA A 35 -6.17 11.57 -4.27
N VAL A 36 -7.01 10.57 -4.58
CA VAL A 36 -6.80 9.66 -5.72
C VAL A 36 -6.70 10.44 -7.04
N ASP A 37 -7.59 11.42 -7.25
CA ASP A 37 -7.65 12.18 -8.50
C ASP A 37 -6.37 13.02 -8.71
N GLU A 38 -5.85 13.64 -7.65
CA GLU A 38 -4.62 14.42 -7.69
C GLU A 38 -3.39 13.54 -7.92
N ILE A 39 -3.35 12.35 -7.31
CA ILE A 39 -2.29 11.36 -7.53
C ILE A 39 -2.32 10.84 -8.97
N GLU A 40 -3.50 10.47 -9.49
CA GLU A 40 -3.68 10.03 -10.88
C GLU A 40 -3.18 11.08 -11.87
N LYS A 41 -3.64 12.32 -11.71
CA LYS A 41 -3.22 13.44 -12.55
C LYS A 41 -1.71 13.65 -12.48
N GLY A 42 -1.15 13.66 -11.28
CA GLY A 42 0.28 13.88 -11.08
C GLY A 42 1.15 12.76 -11.66
N CYS A 43 0.73 11.49 -11.54
CA CYS A 43 1.41 10.38 -12.18
C CYS A 43 1.31 10.45 -13.71
N PHE A 44 0.13 10.80 -14.25
CA PHE A 44 -0.05 11.00 -15.69
C PHE A 44 0.88 12.07 -16.25
N GLU A 45 0.94 13.25 -15.61
CA GLU A 45 1.80 14.36 -16.02
C GLU A 45 3.30 13.99 -15.99
N LYS A 46 3.71 13.16 -15.03
CA LYS A 46 5.10 12.68 -14.90
C LYS A 46 5.42 11.46 -15.77
N GLY A 47 4.42 10.84 -16.39
CA GLY A 47 4.57 9.56 -17.09
C GLY A 47 4.97 8.42 -16.15
N ALA A 48 4.56 8.47 -14.88
CA ALA A 48 4.77 7.38 -13.92
C ALA A 48 3.65 6.33 -14.05
N GLU A 49 3.98 5.07 -13.78
CA GLU A 49 3.00 3.99 -13.77
C GLU A 49 2.33 3.94 -12.38
N LEU A 50 1.10 4.42 -12.28
CA LEU A 50 0.37 4.36 -11.02
C LEU A 50 -0.24 2.95 -10.83
N ARG A 51 -0.05 2.39 -9.64
CA ARG A 51 -0.80 1.21 -9.16
C ARG A 51 -1.48 1.55 -7.85
N ARG A 52 -2.78 1.28 -7.73
CA ARG A 52 -3.62 1.70 -6.60
C ARG A 52 -4.19 0.53 -5.82
N LYS A 53 -4.28 0.70 -4.50
CA LYS A 53 -5.01 -0.19 -3.61
C LYS A 53 -6.50 -0.22 -4.01
N GLU A 54 -7.14 -1.38 -3.85
CA GLU A 54 -8.52 -1.67 -4.26
C GLU A 54 -8.81 -1.58 -5.78
N HIS A 55 -7.80 -1.31 -6.61
CA HIS A 55 -7.92 -1.30 -8.07
C HIS A 55 -6.95 -2.30 -8.72
N ASP A 56 -5.65 -2.09 -8.51
CA ASP A 56 -4.58 -2.90 -9.12
C ASP A 56 -4.07 -3.97 -8.17
N PHE A 57 -4.14 -3.70 -6.87
CA PHE A 57 -3.80 -4.65 -5.82
C PHE A 57 -4.72 -4.46 -4.61
N LYS A 58 -4.82 -5.48 -3.77
CA LYS A 58 -5.54 -5.40 -2.49
C LYS A 58 -5.03 -6.43 -1.48
N GLY A 59 -5.27 -6.14 -0.21
CA GLY A 59 -5.07 -7.08 0.87
C GLY A 59 -6.29 -7.09 1.78
N PHE A 60 -6.63 -8.25 2.32
CA PHE A 60 -7.80 -8.41 3.16
C PHE A 60 -7.61 -9.52 4.17
N ILE A 61 -8.42 -9.47 5.23
CA ILE A 61 -8.45 -10.48 6.28
C ILE A 61 -9.71 -11.34 6.13
N ASP A 62 -9.53 -12.66 6.20
CA ASP A 62 -10.61 -13.61 6.43
C ASP A 62 -10.21 -14.54 7.57
N GLN A 63 -11.06 -14.67 8.59
CA GLN A 63 -10.85 -15.54 9.76
C GLN A 63 -9.48 -15.38 10.47
N ASN A 64 -8.92 -14.16 10.54
CA ASN A 64 -7.56 -13.82 11.05
C ASN A 64 -6.40 -14.25 10.17
N HIS A 65 -6.67 -14.55 8.90
CA HIS A 65 -5.65 -14.84 7.91
C HIS A 65 -5.61 -13.71 6.88
N PHE A 66 -4.41 -13.26 6.56
CA PHE A 66 -4.14 -12.24 5.57
C PHE A 66 -3.96 -12.86 4.18
N PHE A 67 -4.53 -12.16 3.21
CA PHE A 67 -4.46 -12.47 1.78
C PHE A 67 -4.04 -11.22 1.03
N PHE A 68 -3.18 -11.37 0.02
CA PHE A 68 -2.79 -10.33 -0.90
C PHE A 68 -3.01 -10.77 -2.34
N ILE A 69 -3.58 -9.88 -3.14
CA ILE A 69 -3.73 -10.04 -4.59
C ILE A 69 -3.07 -8.82 -5.22
N GLY A 70 -1.93 -9.03 -5.88
CA GLY A 70 -1.25 -8.03 -6.69
C GLY A 70 -1.62 -8.13 -8.17
N VAL A 71 -0.87 -7.41 -9.01
CA VAL A 71 -1.05 -7.44 -10.47
C VAL A 71 -0.70 -8.82 -11.03
N ILE A 72 0.35 -9.46 -10.49
CA ILE A 72 0.86 -10.75 -10.95
C ILE A 72 0.99 -11.79 -9.83
N GLN A 73 1.30 -11.36 -8.61
CA GLN A 73 1.57 -12.20 -7.46
C GLN A 73 0.36 -12.32 -6.54
N ARG A 74 0.39 -13.39 -5.74
CA ARG A 74 -0.58 -13.62 -4.66
C ARG A 74 0.15 -14.15 -3.42
N ILE A 75 -0.32 -13.73 -2.27
CA ILE A 75 -0.02 -14.35 -0.97
C ILE A 75 -1.35 -14.81 -0.40
N ASN A 76 -1.38 -16.01 0.16
CA ASN A 76 -2.60 -16.57 0.75
C ASN A 76 -2.31 -17.12 2.13
N ASP A 77 -3.32 -17.05 2.99
CA ASP A 77 -3.40 -17.84 4.22
C ASP A 77 -2.28 -17.54 5.22
N ILE A 78 -1.93 -16.26 5.39
CA ILE A 78 -0.91 -15.83 6.34
C ILE A 78 -1.54 -15.52 7.69
N VAL A 79 -1.11 -16.21 8.74
CA VAL A 79 -1.53 -15.92 10.10
C VAL A 79 -0.89 -14.60 10.53
N ILE A 80 -1.72 -13.64 10.91
CA ILE A 80 -1.27 -12.32 11.36
C ILE A 80 -1.31 -12.18 12.89
N PRO A 81 -0.49 -11.30 13.48
CA PRO A 81 -0.59 -10.97 14.90
C PRO A 81 -1.98 -10.44 15.27
N LYS A 82 -2.51 -10.90 16.41
CA LYS A 82 -3.84 -10.46 16.91
C LYS A 82 -3.92 -8.97 17.23
N SER A 83 -2.79 -8.29 17.37
CA SER A 83 -2.70 -6.86 17.66
C SER A 83 -2.77 -5.99 16.40
N TRP A 84 -2.63 -6.58 15.20
CA TRP A 84 -2.71 -5.82 13.95
C TRP A 84 -4.12 -5.29 13.73
N GLY A 85 -4.21 -4.00 13.44
CA GLY A 85 -5.40 -3.32 12.94
C GLY A 85 -5.26 -2.98 11.46
N ASP A 86 -6.21 -2.19 10.95
CA ASP A 86 -6.32 -1.86 9.53
C ASP A 86 -5.05 -1.18 8.97
N GLY A 87 -4.36 -0.38 9.79
CA GLY A 87 -3.13 0.29 9.41
C GLY A 87 -1.98 -0.67 9.11
N GLU A 88 -1.77 -1.71 9.93
CA GLU A 88 -0.77 -2.73 9.68
C GLU A 88 -1.11 -3.54 8.42
N ILE A 89 -2.40 -3.83 8.20
CA ILE A 89 -2.85 -4.54 6.99
C ILE A 89 -2.58 -3.70 5.74
N ASP A 90 -2.89 -2.40 5.78
CA ASP A 90 -2.65 -1.48 4.69
C ASP A 90 -1.15 -1.32 4.37
N ASN A 91 -0.33 -1.23 5.42
CA ASN A 91 1.12 -1.16 5.28
C ASN A 91 1.68 -2.44 4.65
N GLN A 92 1.27 -3.61 5.15
CA GLN A 92 1.68 -4.91 4.60
C GLN A 92 1.25 -5.07 3.13
N THR A 93 0.02 -4.67 2.82
CA THR A 93 -0.54 -4.71 1.46
C THR A 93 0.26 -3.83 0.50
N THR A 94 0.57 -2.60 0.92
CA THR A 94 1.33 -1.63 0.13
C THR A 94 2.78 -2.09 -0.07
N ALA A 95 3.39 -2.66 0.97
CA ALA A 95 4.76 -3.20 0.89
C ALA A 95 4.85 -4.35 -0.12
N LEU A 96 3.90 -5.29 -0.11
CA LEU A 96 3.88 -6.40 -1.07
C LEU A 96 3.69 -5.90 -2.51
N ALA A 97 2.81 -4.91 -2.73
CA ALA A 97 2.66 -4.30 -4.05
C ALA A 97 3.94 -3.60 -4.54
N ALA A 98 4.69 -2.95 -3.63
CA ALA A 98 5.98 -2.36 -3.95
C ALA A 98 7.05 -3.40 -4.28
N MET A 99 7.11 -4.50 -3.54
CA MET A 99 8.00 -5.63 -3.84
C MET A 99 7.69 -6.25 -5.19
N GLU A 100 6.41 -6.49 -5.49
CA GLU A 100 5.96 -7.00 -6.79
C GLU A 100 6.42 -6.09 -7.94
N ALA A 101 6.28 -4.77 -7.78
CA ALA A 101 6.62 -3.81 -8.82
C ALA A 101 8.12 -3.58 -9.03
N ASN A 102 8.95 -3.88 -8.02
CA ASN A 102 10.41 -3.76 -8.16
C ASN A 102 11.05 -4.99 -8.82
N GLU A 103 10.32 -6.10 -8.97
CA GLU A 103 10.74 -7.36 -9.64
C GLU A 103 12.02 -8.04 -9.11
N GLU A 104 12.70 -7.49 -8.10
CA GLU A 104 13.93 -8.07 -7.55
C GLU A 104 13.67 -9.27 -6.64
N PHE A 105 12.64 -9.18 -5.79
CA PHE A 105 12.32 -10.19 -4.80
C PHE A 105 10.85 -10.12 -4.41
N PHE A 106 10.18 -11.26 -4.34
CA PHE A 106 8.84 -11.39 -3.78
C PHE A 106 8.81 -12.60 -2.84
N PRO A 107 8.32 -12.44 -1.59
CA PRO A 107 8.37 -13.53 -0.61
C PRO A 107 7.44 -14.67 -1.01
N SER A 108 7.80 -15.89 -0.64
CA SER A 108 6.85 -17.00 -0.61
C SER A 108 5.94 -16.86 0.63
N ASN A 109 4.80 -17.56 0.65
CA ASN A 109 3.93 -17.58 1.83
C ASN A 109 4.70 -18.04 3.09
N ASN A 110 5.54 -19.07 2.95
CA ASN A 110 6.30 -19.60 4.08
C ASN A 110 7.30 -18.58 4.64
N LEU A 111 8.04 -17.89 3.77
CA LEU A 111 9.00 -16.88 4.22
C LEU A 111 8.27 -15.70 4.87
N LEU A 112 7.15 -15.27 4.29
CA LEU A 112 6.38 -14.18 4.89
C LEU A 112 5.82 -14.58 6.27
N GLN A 113 5.35 -15.81 6.43
CA GLN A 113 4.92 -16.33 7.73
C GLN A 113 6.07 -16.36 8.73
N GLU A 114 7.23 -16.88 8.34
CA GLU A 114 8.44 -16.94 9.19
C GLU A 114 8.85 -15.54 9.66
N VAL A 115 8.88 -14.57 8.74
CA VAL A 115 9.21 -13.17 9.07
C VAL A 115 8.20 -12.61 10.07
N LEU A 116 6.90 -12.83 9.89
CA LEU A 116 5.85 -12.32 10.79
C LEU A 116 5.87 -12.99 12.17
N ASP A 117 6.19 -14.27 12.23
CA ASP A 117 6.32 -15.00 13.50
C ASP A 117 7.50 -14.50 14.33
N GLU A 118 8.60 -14.09 13.67
CA GLU A 118 9.76 -13.49 14.33
C GLU A 118 9.60 -11.98 14.59
N PHE A 119 8.62 -11.36 13.94
CA PHE A 119 8.41 -9.92 13.99
C PHE A 119 7.86 -9.49 15.36
N SER A 120 8.69 -8.81 16.15
CA SER A 120 8.26 -8.13 17.37
C SER A 120 8.57 -6.63 17.28
N PHE A 121 7.54 -5.79 17.43
CA PHE A 121 7.71 -4.36 17.61
C PHE A 121 7.70 -4.03 19.10
N PRO A 122 8.82 -3.58 19.70
CA PRO A 122 8.78 -2.96 21.00
C PRO A 122 8.29 -1.51 20.83
N GLY A 123 7.00 -1.24 21.09
CA GLY A 123 6.54 0.14 21.30
C GLY A 123 5.19 0.57 20.71
N GLU A 124 4.43 -0.30 20.05
CA GLU A 124 3.06 0.05 19.63
C GLU A 124 2.04 -0.62 20.57
N ILE A 125 1.61 0.17 21.58
CA ILE A 125 0.45 -0.04 22.45
C ILE A 125 -0.32 1.28 22.47
#